data_AF-A0A8J5CJB5-F1
#
_entry.id   AF-A0A8J5CJB5-F1
#
_cell.length_a   1.000
_cell.length_b   1.000
_cell.length_c   1.000
_cell.angle_alpha   90.00
_cell.angle_beta   90.00
_cell.angle_gamma   90.00
#
_symmetry.space_group_name_H-M   'P 1'
#
loop_
_entity.id
_entity.type
_entity.pdbx_description
1 polymer ?
#
loop_
_entity_poly.entity_id
_entity_poly.type
_entity_poly.pdbx_seq_one_letter_code
_entity_poly.pdbx_strand_id
1 'polypeptide(L)'
;MRKAMLRYHDATDSPQTRKQEMPASHQLGSKALKDFIGHDSWSMFELLGIDSSFVKLPVAQWTTSDNYRHGKKVVANLPVVNDAAERALGLATDLNTNKAPNLKSSSRHYTEL
;
A
#
# COMPACT_ATOMS: atom_id res chain seq x y z
N MET A 1 -12.68 7.39 -44.62
CA MET A 1 -12.26 8.23 -43.48
C MET A 1 -13.41 8.35 -42.48
N ARG A 2 -13.10 8.10 -41.19
CA ARG A 2 -13.80 8.51 -39.96
C ARG A 2 -15.31 8.23 -39.83
N LYS A 3 -15.65 7.15 -39.13
CA LYS A 3 -16.79 7.06 -38.18
C LYS A 3 -16.73 5.71 -37.45
N ALA A 4 -15.98 5.67 -36.34
CA ALA A 4 -16.07 4.62 -35.32
C ALA A 4 -15.54 5.20 -34.01
N MET A 5 -16.19 6.25 -33.53
CA MET A 5 -15.98 6.82 -32.19
C MET A 5 -17.36 6.92 -31.57
N LEU A 6 -17.92 5.80 -31.16
CA LEU A 6 -19.01 5.70 -30.18
C LEU A 6 -19.29 4.21 -29.89
N ARG A 7 -18.57 3.64 -28.93
CA ARG A 7 -19.10 2.66 -27.98
C ARG A 7 -18.30 2.80 -26.70
N TYR A 8 -18.61 3.86 -25.98
CA TYR A 8 -18.49 3.87 -24.53
C TYR A 8 -19.29 2.66 -24.03
N HIS A 9 -18.60 1.60 -23.63
CA HIS A 9 -19.13 0.70 -22.62
C HIS A 9 -18.82 1.34 -21.27
N ASP A 10 -19.86 1.43 -20.45
CA ASP A 10 -19.93 2.01 -19.11
C ASP A 10 -18.59 2.24 -18.40
N ALA A 11 -18.26 3.51 -18.22
CA ALA A 11 -17.29 3.97 -17.24
C ALA A 11 -17.91 3.99 -15.83
N THR A 12 -18.52 2.87 -15.40
CA THR A 12 -19.00 2.65 -14.03
C THR A 12 -18.45 1.35 -13.47
N ASP A 13 -17.18 1.09 -13.69
CA ASP A 13 -16.41 0.26 -12.77
C ASP A 13 -15.14 1.03 -12.44
N SER A 14 -15.33 2.16 -11.74
CA SER A 14 -14.24 2.70 -10.92
C SER A 14 -13.77 1.53 -10.07
N PRO A 15 -12.48 1.14 -10.09
CA PRO A 15 -11.99 0.08 -9.23
C PRO A 15 -12.39 0.49 -7.82
N GLN A 16 -13.37 -0.22 -7.27
CA GLN A 16 -13.82 0.00 -5.92
C GLN A 16 -12.64 -0.45 -5.07
N THR A 17 -11.71 0.47 -4.80
CA THR A 17 -10.75 0.32 -3.73
C THR A 17 -11.60 0.12 -2.50
N ARG A 18 -11.84 -1.15 -2.13
CA ARG A 18 -12.40 -1.49 -0.81
C ARG A 18 -11.54 -0.69 0.14
N LYS A 19 -12.14 0.29 0.82
CA LYS A 19 -11.46 0.99 1.90
C LYS A 19 -11.11 -0.10 2.89
N GLN A 20 -9.83 -0.49 2.91
CA GLN A 20 -9.33 -1.46 3.84
C GLN A 20 -9.30 -0.73 5.18
N GLU A 21 -10.39 -0.86 5.94
CA GLU A 21 -10.44 -0.33 7.30
C GLU A 21 -9.38 -1.08 8.11
N MET A 22 -8.40 -0.35 8.62
CA MET A 22 -7.42 -0.96 9.49
C MET A 22 -8.13 -1.43 10.76
N PRO A 23 -8.07 -2.73 11.10
CA PRO A 23 -8.65 -3.22 12.34
C PRO A 23 -8.01 -2.50 13.54
N ALA A 24 -8.81 -2.24 14.57
CA ALA A 24 -8.32 -1.60 15.78
C ALA A 24 -7.13 -2.37 16.36
N SER A 25 -6.01 -1.70 16.57
CA SER A 25 -4.71 -2.29 16.97
C SER A 25 -4.80 -3.21 18.19
N HIS A 26 -5.70 -2.89 19.14
CA HIS A 26 -5.99 -3.70 20.33
C HIS A 26 -6.50 -5.12 20.02
N GLN A 27 -7.06 -5.35 18.84
CA GLN A 27 -7.58 -6.66 18.41
C GLN A 27 -6.53 -7.53 17.71
N LEU A 28 -5.33 -7.01 17.46
CA LEU A 28 -4.26 -7.70 16.74
C LEU A 28 -3.23 -8.34 17.67
N GLY A 29 -3.17 -7.92 18.94
CA GLY A 29 -2.12 -8.36 19.89
C GLY A 29 -2.11 -9.86 20.19
N SER A 30 -3.22 -10.57 19.97
CA SER A 30 -3.33 -12.02 20.16
C SER A 30 -3.29 -12.83 18.86
N LYS A 31 -3.27 -12.17 17.70
CA LYS A 31 -3.33 -12.85 16.40
C LYS A 31 -1.93 -13.20 15.89
N ALA A 32 -1.81 -14.38 15.31
CA ALA A 32 -0.62 -14.86 14.63
C ALA A 32 -0.82 -14.81 13.11
N LEU A 33 0.27 -14.89 12.34
CA LEU A 33 0.24 -14.87 10.87
C LEU A 33 -0.80 -15.85 10.27
N LYS A 34 -0.97 -17.02 10.88
CA LYS A 34 -1.94 -18.04 10.47
C LYS A 34 -3.39 -17.55 10.48
N ASP A 35 -3.72 -16.59 11.34
CA ASP A 35 -5.07 -16.05 11.50
C ASP A 35 -5.44 -15.04 10.41
N PHE A 36 -4.47 -14.63 9.58
CA PHE A 36 -4.64 -13.70 8.46
C PHE A 36 -4.58 -14.37 7.09
N ILE A 37 -4.35 -15.69 7.05
CA ILE A 37 -4.31 -16.45 5.79
C ILE A 37 -5.74 -16.82 5.41
N GLY A 38 -6.19 -16.36 4.23
CA GLY A 38 -7.50 -16.63 3.65
C GLY A 38 -7.42 -16.66 2.13
N HIS A 39 -8.55 -16.82 1.42
CA HIS A 39 -8.54 -17.05 -0.04
C HIS A 39 -7.69 -16.05 -0.86
N ASP A 40 -7.69 -14.78 -0.46
CA ASP A 40 -6.91 -13.71 -1.11
C ASP A 40 -5.38 -13.86 -0.93
N SER A 41 -4.92 -14.66 0.03
CA SER A 41 -3.50 -14.87 0.30
C SER A 41 -2.80 -15.67 -0.81
N TRP A 42 -3.53 -16.32 -1.71
CA TRP A 42 -2.96 -17.21 -2.73
C TRP A 42 -2.17 -16.41 -3.77
N SER A 43 -2.72 -15.28 -4.21
CA SER A 43 -2.04 -14.34 -5.09
C SER A 43 -0.79 -13.75 -4.43
N MET A 44 -0.84 -13.54 -3.11
CA MET A 44 0.32 -13.07 -2.35
C MET A 44 1.42 -14.14 -2.27
N PHE A 45 1.05 -15.41 -2.07
CA PHE A 45 2.03 -16.50 -2.05
C PHE A 45 2.72 -16.64 -3.41
N GLU A 46 1.97 -16.57 -4.51
CA GLU A 46 2.52 -16.62 -5.87
C GLU A 46 3.48 -15.44 -6.11
N LEU A 47 3.06 -14.22 -5.79
CA LEU A 47 3.87 -13.01 -5.96
C LEU A 47 5.18 -13.06 -5.16
N LEU A 48 5.14 -13.65 -3.96
CA LEU A 48 6.28 -13.75 -3.06
C LEU A 48 7.11 -15.04 -3.28
N GLY A 49 6.74 -15.90 -4.23
CA GLY A 49 7.42 -17.17 -4.48
C GLY A 49 7.31 -18.17 -3.31
N ILE A 50 6.23 -18.10 -2.53
CA ILE A 50 5.99 -18.98 -1.39
C ILE A 50 5.19 -20.20 -1.85
N ASP A 51 5.73 -21.40 -1.61
CA ASP A 51 5.00 -22.65 -1.85
C ASP A 51 3.83 -22.77 -0.85
N SER A 52 2.60 -22.80 -1.37
CA SER A 52 1.35 -22.84 -0.60
C SER A 52 0.88 -24.25 -0.24
N SER A 53 1.66 -25.30 -0.52
CA SER A 53 1.34 -26.70 -0.18
C SER A 53 1.06 -26.93 1.30
N PHE A 54 1.68 -26.13 2.19
CA PHE A 54 1.43 -26.19 3.64
C PHE A 54 -0.02 -25.88 4.01
N VAL A 55 -0.75 -25.12 3.18
CA VAL A 55 -2.15 -24.77 3.43
C VAL A 55 -3.07 -26.00 3.43
N LYS A 56 -2.66 -27.07 2.75
CA LYS A 56 -3.38 -28.36 2.74
C LYS A 56 -3.23 -29.13 4.05
N LEU A 57 -2.26 -28.76 4.90
CA LEU A 57 -2.02 -29.39 6.20
C LEU A 57 -2.92 -28.75 7.26
N PRO A 58 -3.26 -29.48 8.34
CA PRO A 58 -3.86 -28.88 9.52
C PRO A 58 -2.99 -27.72 10.04
N VAL A 59 -3.62 -26.62 10.46
CA VAL A 59 -2.91 -25.41 10.95
C VAL A 59 -1.92 -25.74 12.08
N ALA A 60 -2.23 -26.72 12.92
CA ALA A 60 -1.34 -27.19 14.00
C ALA A 60 -0.01 -27.78 13.47
N GLN A 61 0.03 -28.24 12.22
CA GLN A 61 1.21 -28.82 11.56
C GLN A 61 1.94 -27.82 10.65
N TRP A 62 1.49 -26.57 10.55
CA TRP A 62 2.15 -25.61 9.67
C TRP A 62 3.57 -25.30 10.16
N THR A 63 3.80 -25.25 11.47
CA THR A 63 5.12 -24.97 12.04
C THR A 63 6.16 -26.04 11.70
N THR A 64 5.74 -27.25 11.35
CA THR A 64 6.64 -28.35 10.93
C THR A 64 6.90 -28.33 9.43
N SER A 65 6.11 -27.60 8.64
CA SER A 65 6.33 -27.46 7.21
C SER A 65 7.47 -26.48 6.92
N ASP A 66 8.43 -26.95 6.13
CA ASP A 66 9.54 -26.11 5.66
C ASP A 66 9.04 -24.95 4.79
N ASN A 67 8.00 -25.19 3.99
CA ASN A 67 7.37 -24.19 3.13
C ASN A 67 6.72 -23.06 3.94
N TYR A 68 6.01 -23.41 5.03
CA TYR A 68 5.47 -22.41 5.94
C TYR A 68 6.58 -21.63 6.66
N ARG A 69 7.64 -22.30 7.11
CA ARG A 69 8.76 -21.64 7.79
C ARG A 69 9.51 -20.69 6.86
N HIS A 70 9.68 -21.08 5.60
CA HIS A 70 10.21 -20.22 4.54
C HIS A 70 9.29 -19.01 4.30
N GLY A 71 8.01 -19.23 4.04
CA GLY A 71 7.05 -18.15 3.79
C GLY A 71 6.94 -17.16 4.95
N LYS A 72 6.94 -17.67 6.20
CA LYS A 72 6.99 -16.83 7.40
C LYS A 72 8.23 -15.94 7.43
N LYS A 73 9.39 -16.46 7.02
CA LYS A 73 10.62 -15.68 6.92
C LYS A 73 10.53 -14.63 5.82
N VAL A 74 9.99 -14.97 4.65
CA VAL A 74 9.79 -14.02 3.55
C VAL A 74 8.91 -12.85 3.99
N VAL A 75 7.73 -13.14 4.55
CA VAL A 75 6.77 -12.12 5.00
C VAL A 75 7.35 -11.26 6.12
N ALA A 76 8.10 -11.84 7.07
CA ALA A 76 8.74 -11.09 8.16
C ALA A 76 9.85 -10.13 7.69
N ASN A 77 10.43 -10.35 6.51
CA ASN A 77 11.47 -9.50 5.93
C ASN A 77 10.93 -8.51 4.89
N LEU A 78 9.61 -8.45 4.67
CA LEU A 78 9.04 -7.42 3.82
C LEU A 78 9.27 -6.03 4.45
N PRO A 79 9.75 -5.03 3.69
CA PRO A 79 9.94 -3.68 4.18
C PRO A 79 8.58 -2.94 4.27
N VAL A 80 7.72 -3.35 5.20
CA VAL A 80 6.39 -2.76 5.42
C VAL A 80 6.49 -1.32 5.97
N VAL A 81 7.66 -0.95 6.48
CA VAL A 81 7.94 0.34 7.12
C VAL A 81 8.01 1.48 6.09
N ASN A 82 8.16 1.18 4.80
CA ASN A 82 8.44 2.20 3.81
C ASN A 82 7.20 2.94 3.30
N ASP A 83 6.04 2.30 3.11
CA ASP A 83 4.86 2.99 2.53
C ASP A 83 4.35 4.14 3.40
N ALA A 84 4.31 3.94 4.73
CA ALA A 84 3.88 5.00 5.66
C ALA A 84 4.92 6.12 5.77
N ALA A 85 6.22 5.78 5.77
CA ALA A 85 7.31 6.76 5.81
C ALA A 85 7.41 7.55 4.50
N GLU A 86 7.28 6.89 3.35
CA GLU A 86 7.24 7.49 2.01
C GLU A 86 6.02 8.39 1.85
N ARG A 87 4.83 7.93 2.29
CA ARG A 87 3.62 8.75 2.25
C ARG A 87 3.73 9.97 3.19
N ALA A 88 4.31 9.81 4.38
CA ALA A 88 4.56 10.93 5.29
C ALA A 88 5.56 11.94 4.72
N LEU A 89 6.65 11.45 4.09
CA LEU A 89 7.65 12.29 3.43
C LEU A 89 7.06 13.00 2.20
N GLY A 90 6.24 12.32 1.40
CA GLY A 90 5.51 12.91 0.28
C GLY A 90 4.61 14.05 0.74
N LEU A 91 3.78 13.81 1.76
CA LEU A 91 2.92 14.85 2.36
C LEU A 91 3.71 16.04 2.91
N ALA A 92 4.82 15.78 3.63
CA ALA A 92 5.67 16.84 4.15
C ALA A 92 6.31 17.68 3.03
N THR A 93 6.70 17.04 1.93
CA THR A 93 7.26 17.70 0.75
C THR A 93 6.22 18.58 0.06
N ASP A 94 5.03 18.03 -0.22
CA ASP A 94 3.93 18.75 -0.88
C ASP A 94 3.46 19.98 -0.08
N LEU A 95 3.45 19.91 1.26
CA LEU A 95 3.06 21.03 2.11
C LEU A 95 4.13 22.13 2.16
N ASN A 96 5.41 21.76 2.07
CA ASN A 96 6.52 22.72 2.09
C ASN A 96 6.71 23.39 0.72
N THR A 97 6.46 22.69 -0.40
CA THR A 97 6.56 23.27 -1.75
C THR A 97 5.38 24.19 -2.08
N ASN A 98 4.18 23.93 -1.55
CA ASN A 98 3.00 24.75 -1.77
C ASN A 98 2.92 26.01 -0.89
N LYS A 99 3.92 26.28 -0.04
CA LYS A 99 4.03 27.52 0.75
C LYS A 99 5.20 28.38 0.27
N ALA A 100 4.96 29.14 -0.80
CA ALA A 100 5.63 30.41 -1.01
C ALA A 100 4.59 31.45 -1.47
N PRO A 101 4.01 32.27 -0.57
CA PRO A 101 3.51 33.56 -1.00
C PRO A 101 4.71 34.35 -1.52
N ASN A 102 4.70 34.56 -2.83
CA ASN A 102 5.65 35.36 -3.57
C ASN A 102 5.64 36.77 -2.95
N LEU A 103 6.55 37.05 -2.01
CA LEU A 103 6.84 38.41 -1.58
C LEU A 103 7.48 39.08 -2.80
N LYS A 104 6.63 39.69 -3.63
CA LYS A 104 7.08 40.64 -4.63
C LYS A 104 7.95 41.65 -3.90
N SER A 105 9.24 41.66 -4.23
CA SER A 105 10.19 42.68 -3.84
C SER A 105 9.61 44.03 -4.29
N SER A 106 8.97 44.73 -3.36
CA SER A 106 8.46 46.09 -3.59
C SER A 106 9.68 46.98 -3.76
N SER A 107 9.98 47.32 -5.02
CA SER A 107 10.98 48.31 -5.41
C SER A 107 10.71 49.62 -4.67
N ARG A 108 11.52 49.91 -3.65
CA ARG A 108 11.58 51.27 -3.09
C ARG A 108 12.56 52.06 -3.94
N HIS A 109 12.02 52.83 -4.89
CA HIS A 109 12.72 53.98 -5.45
C HIS A 109 12.94 54.99 -4.32
N TYR A 110 14.20 55.22 -3.95
CA TYR A 110 14.60 56.47 -3.32
C TYR A 110 14.91 57.46 -4.43
N THR A 111 14.15 58.55 -4.51
CA THR A 111 14.57 59.76 -5.20
C THR A 111 15.25 60.66 -4.17
N GLU A 112 16.55 60.88 -4.34
CA GLU A 112 17.24 62.03 -3.77
C GLU A 112 16.86 63.28 -4.60
N LEU A 113 16.32 64.30 -3.92
CA LEU A 113 16.70 65.72 -3.92
C LEU A 113 15.63 66.54 -3.17
#